data_AF-A0A969AYI3-F1
#
_entry.id   AF-A0A969AYI3-F1
#
_cell.length_a   1.000
_cell.length_b   1.000
_cell.length_c   1.000
_cell.angle_alpha   90.00
_cell.angle_beta   90.00
_cell.angle_gamma   90.00
#
_symmetry.space_group_name_H-M   'P 1'
#
loop_
_entity.id
_entity.type
_entity.pdbx_description
1 polymer ?
#
loop_
_entity_poly.entity_id
_entity_poly.type
_entity_poly.pdbx_seq_one_letter_code
_entity_poly.pdbx_strand_id
1 'polypeptide(L)'
;MIKKLAVLVLLLGVFQMRSSYGQSIEELLISGDYSNLTLKEVLEDLSSRYQIPMYFKDTWLTAEKISIHFKEVSLHEVLQRLVNATNLNFAILYGNTVIMARETDLSKEFSQDYYIKKNLRESFFQQAQWPANTELINLGDKNNVSADVESVLTGKITDGRNDDALAGATILVKDLNLSTTSDELGQFSISLTNGLHMVEISMLGFESRSFGLNVMNTASWQIELFPEATQLDEVLITGTDDVSNIKSASLGITRLSPINIKQMSVFLGEPDVIKSLLTLPGVSTVGEGASGFNVRGGNIDQNLIMQDDALMFNSSHALGFFSVFNADIIKEVTLLKGHIPAQYGGRVSSVLDVQLKGNNYQDTQVKGGIGILSSRLAVETPLIKDLTSLVLAGRMSYADWVLRLAKKQDIKNSSLAFYDLNGKYLSDWEKREHGTFGLQQPRQVHL
;
A
#
# COMPACT_ATOMS: atom_id res chain seq x y z
N MET A 1 -15.81 -50.75 -47.95
CA MET A 1 -15.42 -49.84 -46.85
C MET A 1 -15.74 -48.35 -47.12
N ILE A 2 -16.49 -48.02 -48.19
CA ILE A 2 -16.78 -46.62 -48.58
C ILE A 2 -18.23 -46.19 -48.26
N LYS A 3 -19.14 -47.13 -47.96
CA LYS A 3 -20.55 -46.82 -47.61
C LYS A 3 -20.81 -46.53 -46.12
N LYS A 4 -19.82 -46.72 -45.22
CA LYS A 4 -19.92 -46.34 -43.80
C LYS A 4 -19.29 -44.98 -43.47
N LEU A 5 -18.56 -44.38 -44.42
CA LEU A 5 -17.98 -43.04 -44.26
C LEU A 5 -18.96 -41.93 -44.68
N ALA A 6 -19.93 -42.23 -45.55
CA ALA A 6 -20.95 -41.29 -45.99
C ALA A 6 -22.03 -41.00 -44.93
N VAL A 7 -22.22 -41.88 -43.94
CA VAL A 7 -23.19 -41.69 -42.85
C VAL A 7 -22.59 -40.87 -41.70
N LEU A 8 -21.26 -40.83 -41.56
CA LEU A 8 -20.60 -40.01 -40.55
C LEU A 8 -20.50 -38.52 -40.99
N VAL A 9 -20.44 -38.24 -42.29
CA VAL A 9 -20.44 -36.87 -42.83
C VAL A 9 -21.86 -36.27 -42.86
N LEU A 10 -22.91 -37.10 -42.84
CA LEU A 10 -24.31 -36.64 -42.79
C LEU A 10 -24.84 -36.41 -41.37
N LEU A 11 -24.12 -36.87 -40.33
CA LEU A 11 -24.41 -36.61 -38.91
C LEU A 11 -23.56 -35.49 -38.30
N LEU A 12 -22.56 -34.97 -39.03
CA LEU A 12 -21.75 -33.80 -38.66
C LEU A 12 -22.19 -32.50 -39.37
N GLY A 13 -23.28 -32.55 -40.16
CA GLY A 13 -23.80 -31.44 -40.95
C GLY A 13 -25.04 -30.73 -40.39
N VAL A 14 -25.50 -31.04 -39.17
CA VAL A 14 -26.68 -30.39 -38.53
C VAL A 14 -26.33 -29.83 -37.15
N PHE A 15 -25.13 -29.29 -37.02
CA PHE A 15 -24.84 -28.28 -36.00
C PHE A 15 -24.38 -27.00 -36.70
N GLN A 16 -25.22 -26.53 -37.63
CA GLN A 16 -25.24 -25.11 -37.96
C GLN A 16 -25.72 -24.42 -36.68
N MET A 17 -24.77 -23.95 -35.88
CA MET A 17 -25.03 -22.88 -34.92
C MET A 17 -25.71 -21.77 -35.72
N ARG A 18 -27.03 -21.66 -35.56
CA ARG A 18 -27.69 -20.39 -35.79
C ARG A 18 -27.14 -19.48 -34.70
N SER A 19 -26.10 -18.73 -35.03
CA SER A 19 -25.82 -17.47 -34.37
C SER A 19 -27.06 -16.61 -34.58
N SER A 20 -28.03 -16.73 -33.66
CA SER A 20 -29.10 -15.77 -33.55
C SER A 20 -28.44 -14.47 -33.11
N TYR A 21 -28.02 -13.66 -34.08
CA TYR A 21 -27.88 -12.23 -33.85
C TYR A 21 -29.27 -11.77 -33.40
N GLY A 22 -29.44 -11.55 -32.09
CA GLY A 22 -30.66 -10.95 -31.59
C GLY A 22 -30.77 -9.57 -32.22
N GLN A 23 -31.73 -9.38 -33.13
CA GLN A 23 -32.14 -8.04 -33.52
C GLN A 23 -32.59 -7.32 -32.25
N SER A 24 -32.09 -6.11 -32.02
CA SER A 24 -32.61 -5.23 -30.97
C SER A 24 -34.12 -5.10 -31.17
N ILE A 25 -34.92 -5.24 -30.11
CA ILE A 25 -36.39 -5.08 -30.23
C ILE A 25 -36.80 -3.69 -30.72
N GLU A 26 -35.87 -2.72 -30.72
CA GLU A 26 -36.07 -1.37 -31.25
C GLU A 26 -36.36 -1.35 -32.75
N GLU A 27 -35.77 -2.30 -33.51
CA GLU A 27 -35.99 -2.44 -34.95
C GLU A 27 -37.22 -3.28 -35.29
N LEU A 28 -37.90 -3.83 -34.27
CA LEU A 28 -39.08 -4.67 -34.47
C LEU A 28 -40.23 -3.84 -35.04
N LEU A 29 -40.74 -4.26 -36.20
CA LEU A 29 -41.87 -3.63 -36.86
C LEU A 29 -43.20 -4.16 -36.30
N ILE A 30 -43.95 -3.26 -35.70
CA ILE A 30 -45.23 -3.50 -35.05
C ILE A 30 -46.37 -3.08 -35.98
N SER A 31 -47.38 -3.95 -36.07
CA SER A 31 -48.65 -3.67 -36.73
C SER A 31 -49.79 -4.03 -35.79
N GLY A 32 -50.72 -3.11 -35.61
CA GLY A 32 -51.83 -3.28 -34.68
C GLY A 32 -52.93 -2.29 -34.96
N ASP A 33 -54.17 -2.73 -34.82
CA ASP A 33 -55.35 -1.89 -34.92
C ASP A 33 -56.14 -2.06 -33.62
N TYR A 34 -56.07 -1.04 -32.77
CA TYR A 34 -56.68 -1.05 -31.45
C TYR A 34 -57.76 0.02 -31.42
N SER A 35 -58.98 -0.39 -31.07
CA SER A 35 -60.15 0.49 -31.02
C SER A 35 -60.82 0.37 -29.66
N ASN A 36 -60.96 1.49 -28.96
CA ASN A 36 -61.69 1.59 -27.69
C ASN A 36 -61.15 0.67 -26.57
N LEU A 37 -59.82 0.55 -26.47
CA LEU A 37 -59.11 -0.22 -25.44
C LEU A 37 -58.35 0.69 -24.49
N THR A 38 -58.16 0.25 -23.26
CA THR A 38 -57.27 0.92 -22.30
C THR A 38 -55.81 0.74 -22.70
N LEU A 39 -54.94 1.65 -22.27
CA LEU A 39 -53.50 1.53 -22.50
C LEU A 39 -52.93 0.21 -21.93
N LYS A 40 -53.48 -0.27 -20.81
CA LYS A 40 -53.11 -1.56 -20.22
C LYS A 40 -53.36 -2.73 -21.18
N GLU A 41 -54.56 -2.81 -21.74
CA GLU A 41 -54.94 -3.89 -22.66
C GLU A 41 -54.09 -3.88 -23.92
N VAL A 42 -53.74 -2.69 -24.43
CA VAL A 42 -52.85 -2.56 -25.59
C VAL A 42 -51.43 -3.03 -25.26
N LEU A 43 -50.87 -2.65 -24.11
CA LEU A 43 -49.53 -3.09 -23.69
C LEU A 43 -49.46 -4.60 -23.41
N GLU A 44 -50.50 -5.19 -22.80
CA GLU A 44 -50.56 -6.63 -22.54
C GLU A 44 -50.68 -7.44 -23.85
N ASP A 45 -51.48 -6.98 -24.81
CA ASP A 45 -51.56 -7.61 -26.14
C ASP A 45 -50.23 -7.50 -26.89
N LEU A 46 -49.59 -6.33 -26.90
CA LEU A 46 -48.27 -6.17 -27.52
C LEU A 46 -47.20 -7.07 -26.86
N SER A 47 -47.20 -7.13 -25.53
CA SER A 47 -46.30 -7.98 -24.74
C SER A 47 -46.44 -9.46 -25.12
N SER A 48 -47.69 -9.95 -25.17
CA SER A 48 -47.99 -11.35 -25.52
C SER A 48 -47.74 -11.66 -27.00
N ARG A 49 -48.17 -10.78 -27.91
CA ARG A 49 -48.12 -11.01 -29.36
C ARG A 49 -46.68 -11.03 -29.89
N TYR A 50 -45.86 -10.12 -29.39
CA TYR A 50 -44.47 -9.95 -29.83
C TYR A 50 -43.45 -10.60 -28.89
N GLN A 51 -43.91 -11.25 -27.80
CA GLN A 51 -43.06 -11.91 -26.80
C GLN A 51 -42.03 -10.97 -26.18
N ILE A 52 -42.42 -9.71 -25.96
CA ILE A 52 -41.59 -8.68 -25.34
C ILE A 52 -42.11 -8.45 -23.92
N PRO A 53 -41.36 -8.80 -22.87
CA PRO A 53 -41.78 -8.49 -21.50
C PRO A 53 -41.97 -6.98 -21.33
N MET A 54 -43.19 -6.58 -20.98
CA MET A 54 -43.53 -5.19 -20.66
C MET A 54 -43.94 -5.08 -19.19
N TYR A 55 -43.21 -4.28 -18.42
CA TYR A 55 -43.46 -4.08 -16.99
C TYR A 55 -43.97 -2.67 -16.73
N PHE A 56 -45.05 -2.58 -15.95
CA PHE A 56 -45.66 -1.32 -15.54
C PHE A 56 -46.40 -1.51 -14.22
N LYS A 57 -46.63 -0.40 -13.50
CA LYS A 57 -47.48 -0.40 -12.31
C LYS A 57 -48.91 -0.02 -12.72
N ASP A 58 -49.89 -0.84 -12.34
CA ASP A 58 -51.30 -0.60 -12.67
C ASP A 58 -51.79 0.80 -12.27
N THR A 59 -51.29 1.35 -11.15
CA THR A 59 -51.65 2.67 -10.65
C THR A 59 -51.18 3.83 -11.54
N TRP A 60 -50.30 3.58 -12.51
CA TRP A 60 -49.75 4.60 -13.41
C TRP A 60 -50.54 4.71 -14.72
N LEU A 61 -51.29 3.67 -15.10
CA LEU A 61 -52.06 3.64 -16.33
C LEU A 61 -53.44 4.26 -16.12
N THR A 62 -53.87 5.13 -17.04
CA THR A 62 -55.21 5.72 -17.01
C THR A 62 -56.25 4.73 -17.52
N ALA A 63 -57.48 4.82 -17.00
CA ALA A 63 -58.62 4.05 -17.49
C ALA A 63 -59.23 4.63 -18.78
N GLU A 64 -58.60 5.66 -19.35
CA GLU A 64 -59.04 6.27 -20.61
C GLU A 64 -58.84 5.30 -21.76
N LYS A 65 -59.83 5.29 -22.67
CA LYS A 65 -59.82 4.40 -23.82
C LYS A 65 -59.18 5.12 -25.00
N ILE A 66 -58.25 4.44 -25.65
CA ILE A 66 -57.54 4.92 -26.83
C ILE A 66 -57.96 4.11 -28.06
N SER A 67 -57.87 4.77 -29.21
CA SER A 67 -57.97 4.12 -30.52
C SER A 67 -56.78 4.52 -31.35
N ILE A 68 -55.98 3.55 -31.76
CA ILE A 68 -54.70 3.79 -32.41
C ILE A 68 -54.37 2.68 -33.41
N HIS A 69 -53.80 3.08 -34.54
CA HIS A 69 -53.45 2.21 -35.65
C HIS A 69 -51.96 2.32 -35.97
N PHE A 70 -51.32 1.16 -36.15
CA PHE A 70 -49.92 1.02 -36.52
C PHE A 70 -49.81 0.02 -37.67
N LYS A 71 -48.97 0.33 -38.65
CA LYS A 71 -48.64 -0.57 -39.75
C LYS A 71 -47.15 -0.46 -40.04
N GLU A 72 -46.41 -1.53 -39.77
CA GLU A 72 -44.96 -1.62 -39.98
C GLU A 72 -44.19 -0.45 -39.35
N VAL A 73 -44.57 -0.06 -38.12
CA VAL A 73 -43.94 1.03 -37.37
C VAL A 73 -42.97 0.44 -36.34
N SER A 74 -41.82 1.06 -36.10
CA SER A 74 -40.87 0.56 -35.10
C SER A 74 -41.50 0.53 -33.70
N LEU A 75 -41.11 -0.45 -32.87
CA LEU A 75 -41.58 -0.56 -31.49
C LEU A 75 -41.37 0.75 -30.72
N HIS A 76 -40.23 1.41 -30.92
CA HIS A 76 -39.92 2.68 -30.30
C HIS A 76 -40.97 3.77 -30.63
N GLU A 77 -41.32 3.92 -31.90
CA GLU A 77 -42.31 4.91 -32.32
C GLU A 77 -43.73 4.55 -31.86
N VAL A 78 -44.07 3.25 -31.85
CA VAL A 78 -45.33 2.77 -31.27
C VAL A 78 -45.45 3.16 -29.80
N LEU A 79 -44.42 2.88 -29.00
CA LEU A 79 -44.40 3.20 -27.57
C LEU A 79 -44.46 4.71 -27.34
N GLN A 80 -43.73 5.52 -28.12
CA GLN A 80 -43.81 6.98 -28.06
C GLN A 80 -45.24 7.48 -28.31
N ARG A 81 -45.91 7.00 -29.35
CA ARG A 81 -47.29 7.41 -29.65
C ARG A 81 -48.27 7.02 -28.55
N LEU A 82 -48.06 5.86 -27.90
CA LEU A 82 -48.89 5.40 -26.79
C LEU A 82 -48.73 6.25 -25.53
N VAL A 83 -47.53 6.76 -25.25
CA VAL A 83 -47.26 7.54 -24.03
C VAL A 83 -47.36 9.05 -24.22
N ASN A 84 -47.38 9.56 -25.46
CA ASN A 84 -47.31 11.00 -25.77
C ASN A 84 -48.37 11.87 -25.07
N ALA A 85 -49.57 11.32 -24.82
CA ALA A 85 -50.66 12.02 -24.13
C ALA A 85 -50.75 11.69 -22.62
N THR A 86 -49.73 11.03 -22.06
CA THR A 86 -49.70 10.55 -20.67
C THR A 86 -48.52 11.16 -19.90
N ASN A 87 -48.53 11.08 -18.57
CA ASN A 87 -47.37 11.43 -17.73
C ASN A 87 -46.36 10.26 -17.61
N LEU A 88 -46.38 9.36 -18.58
CA LEU A 88 -45.52 8.18 -18.63
C LEU A 88 -44.49 8.34 -19.73
N ASN A 89 -43.39 7.64 -19.54
CA ASN A 89 -42.40 7.43 -20.56
C ASN A 89 -41.96 5.95 -20.47
N PHE A 90 -41.08 5.51 -21.35
CA PHE A 90 -40.63 4.12 -21.41
C PHE A 90 -39.11 4.03 -21.53
N ALA A 91 -38.56 2.92 -21.05
CA ALA A 91 -37.17 2.54 -21.24
C ALA A 91 -37.09 1.11 -21.77
N ILE A 92 -36.18 0.88 -22.72
CA ILE A 92 -35.85 -0.46 -23.20
C ILE A 92 -34.59 -0.91 -22.46
N LEU A 93 -34.73 -1.95 -21.63
CA LEU A 93 -33.63 -2.54 -20.88
C LEU A 93 -33.08 -3.76 -21.59
N TYR A 94 -31.74 -3.86 -21.61
CA TYR A 94 -30.98 -4.98 -22.17
C TYR A 94 -31.40 -5.38 -23.60
N GLY A 95 -31.96 -4.43 -24.36
CA GLY A 95 -32.42 -4.62 -25.73
C GLY A 95 -33.59 -5.60 -25.91
N ASN A 96 -34.27 -6.03 -24.84
CA ASN A 96 -35.32 -7.06 -24.93
C ASN A 96 -36.52 -6.87 -23.99
N THR A 97 -36.50 -5.88 -23.10
CA THR A 97 -37.54 -5.66 -22.08
C THR A 97 -37.97 -4.21 -22.09
N VAL A 98 -39.29 -3.95 -22.01
CA VAL A 98 -39.84 -2.60 -21.93
C VAL A 98 -40.30 -2.32 -20.50
N ILE A 99 -39.88 -1.20 -19.92
CA ILE A 99 -40.39 -0.69 -18.66
C ILE A 99 -41.13 0.62 -18.91
N MET A 100 -42.38 0.71 -18.45
CA MET A 100 -43.16 1.93 -18.45
C MET A 100 -43.17 2.52 -17.05
N ALA A 101 -42.81 3.80 -16.92
CA ALA A 101 -42.77 4.51 -15.65
C ALA A 101 -43.08 5.99 -15.85
N ARG A 102 -43.34 6.72 -14.76
CA ARG A 102 -43.55 8.17 -14.86
C ARG A 102 -42.29 8.85 -15.35
N GLU A 103 -42.42 9.89 -16.15
CA GLU A 103 -41.28 10.63 -16.69
C GLU A 103 -40.33 11.12 -15.58
N THR A 104 -40.87 11.55 -14.44
CA THR A 104 -40.10 11.95 -13.25
C THR A 104 -39.36 10.82 -12.57
N ASP A 105 -39.86 9.58 -12.70
CA ASP A 105 -39.25 8.39 -12.10
C ASP A 105 -38.18 7.84 -13.04
N LEU A 106 -38.41 7.86 -14.36
CA LEU A 106 -37.41 7.51 -15.38
C LEU A 106 -36.24 8.49 -15.38
N SER A 107 -36.50 9.80 -15.36
CA SER A 107 -35.43 10.80 -15.26
C SER A 107 -34.67 10.73 -13.93
N LYS A 108 -35.29 10.31 -12.83
CA LYS A 108 -34.58 10.07 -11.57
C LYS A 108 -33.80 8.76 -11.64
N GLU A 109 -34.46 7.62 -11.85
CA GLU A 109 -33.83 6.30 -11.88
C GLU A 109 -32.79 6.14 -12.99
N PHE A 110 -32.90 6.84 -14.12
CA PHE A 110 -31.93 6.83 -15.23
C PHE A 110 -31.03 8.07 -15.28
N SER A 111 -31.18 9.04 -14.38
CA SER A 111 -30.13 10.06 -14.23
C SER A 111 -28.87 9.38 -13.73
N GLN A 112 -27.75 9.66 -14.42
CA GLN A 112 -26.43 9.24 -13.96
C GLN A 112 -26.21 9.64 -12.49
N ASP A 113 -26.74 10.78 -12.06
CA ASP A 113 -26.72 11.24 -10.66
C ASP A 113 -27.39 10.27 -9.68
N TYR A 114 -28.46 9.56 -10.06
CA TYR A 114 -29.13 8.60 -9.19
C TYR A 114 -28.40 7.26 -9.13
N TYR A 115 -27.87 6.75 -10.24
CA TYR A 115 -27.03 5.55 -10.20
C TYR A 115 -25.68 5.82 -9.54
N ILE A 116 -25.09 7.00 -9.74
CA ILE A 116 -23.98 7.49 -8.93
C ILE A 116 -24.44 7.45 -7.47
N LYS A 117 -25.53 8.13 -7.07
CA LYS A 117 -26.00 8.17 -5.67
C LYS A 117 -26.48 6.83 -5.06
N LYS A 118 -26.89 5.86 -5.86
CA LYS A 118 -27.45 4.56 -5.41
C LYS A 118 -26.41 3.44 -5.43
N ASN A 119 -25.44 3.50 -6.35
CA ASN A 119 -24.23 2.65 -6.32
C ASN A 119 -23.11 3.25 -5.49
N LEU A 120 -23.24 4.50 -5.01
CA LEU A 120 -22.72 4.86 -3.69
C LEU A 120 -23.42 3.91 -2.71
N ARG A 121 -22.81 2.76 -2.42
CA ARG A 121 -23.02 2.11 -1.13
C ARG A 121 -22.73 3.20 -0.09
N GLU A 122 -23.77 3.85 0.42
CA GLU A 122 -23.66 4.84 1.50
C GLU A 122 -22.85 4.26 2.68
N SER A 123 -22.83 2.93 2.83
CA SER A 123 -21.99 2.21 3.79
C SER A 123 -20.49 2.33 3.53
N PHE A 124 -20.00 2.41 2.28
CA PHE A 124 -18.57 2.52 1.99
C PHE A 124 -18.08 3.98 2.11
N PHE A 125 -18.89 4.95 1.67
CA PHE A 125 -18.55 6.39 1.76
C PHE A 125 -18.64 6.94 3.18
N GLN A 126 -19.43 6.33 4.07
CA GLN A 126 -19.45 6.71 5.50
C GLN A 126 -18.40 5.99 6.34
N GLN A 127 -17.79 4.90 5.88
CA GLN A 127 -16.78 4.14 6.65
C GLN A 127 -15.34 4.33 6.16
N ALA A 128 -15.11 4.61 4.87
CA ALA A 128 -13.77 4.89 4.38
C ALA A 128 -13.42 6.36 4.63
N GLN A 129 -12.39 6.63 5.43
CA GLN A 129 -11.75 7.94 5.45
C GLN A 129 -10.96 8.11 4.15
N TRP A 130 -11.57 8.75 3.14
CA TRP A 130 -10.85 9.15 1.93
C TRP A 130 -9.87 10.28 2.28
N PRO A 131 -8.61 10.25 1.82
CA PRO A 131 -7.72 11.41 1.91
C PRO A 131 -8.40 12.62 1.26
N ALA A 132 -8.32 13.78 1.92
CA ALA A 132 -9.06 15.00 1.54
C ALA A 132 -8.79 15.52 0.12
N ASN A 133 -7.80 14.97 -0.59
CA ASN A 133 -7.34 15.38 -1.92
C ASN A 133 -7.40 14.26 -2.97
N THR A 134 -8.26 13.25 -2.79
CA THR A 134 -8.36 12.13 -3.74
C THR A 134 -9.03 12.58 -5.03
N GLU A 135 -8.28 12.57 -6.14
CA GLU A 135 -8.81 12.89 -7.48
C GLU A 135 -9.75 11.79 -7.97
N LEU A 136 -10.95 12.17 -8.43
CA LEU A 136 -11.93 11.25 -9.00
C LEU A 136 -11.80 11.22 -10.53
N ILE A 137 -11.36 10.09 -11.07
CA ILE A 137 -11.18 9.86 -12.50
C ILE A 137 -12.30 8.96 -13.01
N ASN A 138 -12.96 9.37 -14.09
CA ASN A 138 -13.95 8.53 -14.78
C ASN A 138 -13.28 7.82 -15.95
N LEU A 139 -13.34 6.49 -15.96
CA LEU A 139 -12.71 5.65 -16.97
C LEU A 139 -13.77 4.84 -17.73
N GLY A 140 -13.70 4.87 -19.05
CA GLY A 140 -14.64 4.17 -19.94
C GLY A 140 -15.69 5.07 -20.57
N ASP A 141 -16.57 4.45 -21.37
CA ASP A 141 -17.64 5.16 -22.10
C ASP A 141 -18.89 5.37 -21.21
N LYS A 142 -19.25 6.64 -21.01
CA LYS A 142 -20.42 7.09 -20.25
C LYS A 142 -21.76 6.67 -20.85
N ASN A 143 -21.78 6.30 -22.14
CA ASN A 143 -22.99 5.87 -22.84
C ASN A 143 -23.22 4.36 -22.78
N ASN A 144 -22.24 3.59 -22.29
CA ASN A 144 -22.29 2.13 -22.26
C ASN A 144 -21.79 1.61 -20.90
N VAL A 145 -22.56 1.94 -19.85
CA VAL A 145 -22.28 1.56 -18.46
C VAL A 145 -23.07 0.29 -18.14
N SER A 146 -22.38 -0.77 -17.75
CA SER A 146 -23.01 -1.98 -17.22
C SER A 146 -22.56 -2.18 -15.78
N ALA A 147 -23.44 -1.94 -14.81
CA ALA A 147 -23.14 -2.19 -13.40
C ALA A 147 -22.91 -3.70 -13.14
N ASP A 148 -22.03 -4.03 -12.19
CA ASP A 148 -21.73 -5.41 -11.75
C ASP A 148 -21.14 -6.36 -12.82
N VAL A 149 -20.60 -5.81 -13.92
CA VAL A 149 -19.83 -6.56 -14.92
C VAL A 149 -18.34 -6.39 -14.65
N GLU A 150 -17.57 -7.47 -14.74
CA GLU A 150 -16.10 -7.38 -14.71
C GLU A 150 -15.58 -6.72 -15.99
N SER A 151 -14.79 -5.67 -15.80
CA SER A 151 -14.05 -5.00 -16.86
C SER A 151 -12.55 -5.09 -16.60
N VAL A 152 -11.79 -5.05 -17.68
CA VAL A 152 -10.32 -5.02 -17.60
C VAL A 152 -9.86 -3.58 -17.64
N LEU A 153 -9.21 -3.13 -16.58
CA LEU A 153 -8.47 -1.87 -16.59
C LEU A 153 -7.04 -2.18 -17.00
N THR A 154 -6.60 -1.62 -18.12
CA THR A 154 -5.19 -1.62 -18.53
C THR A 154 -4.56 -0.27 -18.26
N GLY A 155 -3.23 -0.22 -18.20
CA GLY A 155 -2.58 1.08 -18.09
C GLY A 155 -1.07 1.03 -18.19
N LYS A 156 -0.46 2.22 -18.16
CA LYS A 156 0.99 2.40 -18.15
C LYS A 156 1.38 3.39 -17.07
N ILE A 157 2.43 3.05 -16.31
CA ILE A 157 3.00 3.87 -15.25
C ILE A 157 4.39 4.35 -15.68
N THR A 158 4.62 5.65 -15.63
CA THR A 158 5.89 6.30 -16.02
C THR A 158 6.39 7.26 -14.95
N ASP A 159 7.70 7.53 -14.95
CA ASP A 159 8.32 8.57 -14.13
C ASP A 159 7.96 9.94 -14.71
N GLY A 160 7.28 10.78 -13.93
CA GLY A 160 6.83 12.11 -14.36
C GLY A 160 7.95 13.11 -14.65
N ARG A 161 9.22 12.79 -14.36
CA ARG A 161 10.37 13.66 -14.68
C ARG A 161 10.91 13.46 -16.08
N ASN A 162 10.89 12.22 -16.58
CA ASN A 162 11.63 11.81 -17.77
C ASN A 162 10.89 10.80 -18.66
N ASP A 163 9.64 10.47 -18.34
CA ASP A 163 8.77 9.53 -19.06
C ASP A 163 9.27 8.08 -19.12
N ASP A 164 10.26 7.72 -18.30
CA ASP A 164 10.77 6.35 -18.22
C ASP A 164 9.69 5.39 -17.68
N ALA A 165 9.64 4.18 -18.23
CA ALA A 165 8.71 3.15 -17.77
C ALA A 165 9.06 2.69 -16.35
N LEU A 166 8.05 2.66 -15.47
CA LEU A 166 8.23 2.24 -14.08
C LEU A 166 7.84 0.78 -13.91
N ALA A 167 8.85 -0.10 -13.84
CA ALA A 167 8.68 -1.53 -13.61
C ALA A 167 8.53 -1.85 -12.12
N GLY A 168 7.57 -2.71 -11.77
CA GLY A 168 7.34 -3.15 -10.39
C GLY A 168 6.57 -2.16 -9.50
N ALA A 169 5.94 -1.13 -10.08
CA ALA A 169 4.97 -0.30 -9.36
C ALA A 169 3.76 -1.17 -8.98
N THR A 170 3.30 -1.04 -7.74
CA THR A 170 2.16 -1.80 -7.21
C THR A 170 0.89 -0.98 -7.37
N ILE A 171 -0.15 -1.59 -7.96
CA ILE A 171 -1.49 -1.02 -8.08
C ILE A 171 -2.39 -1.83 -7.13
N LEU A 172 -2.91 -1.19 -6.09
CA LEU A 172 -3.79 -1.79 -5.08
C LEU A 172 -5.19 -1.19 -5.16
N VAL A 173 -6.19 -2.02 -5.44
CA VAL A 173 -7.61 -1.69 -5.36
C VAL A 173 -8.11 -2.03 -3.95
N LYS A 174 -8.16 -1.02 -3.07
CA LYS A 174 -8.35 -1.21 -1.62
C LYS A 174 -9.68 -1.86 -1.26
N ASP A 175 -10.75 -1.46 -1.93
CA ASP A 175 -12.11 -1.91 -1.63
C ASP A 175 -12.36 -3.37 -2.04
N LEU A 176 -11.63 -3.86 -3.05
CA LEU A 176 -11.68 -5.25 -3.49
C LEU A 176 -10.54 -6.11 -2.91
N ASN A 177 -9.56 -5.48 -2.25
CA ASN A 177 -8.31 -6.11 -1.82
C ASN A 177 -7.61 -6.89 -2.96
N LEU A 178 -7.69 -6.33 -4.18
CA LEU A 178 -7.03 -6.84 -5.38
C LEU A 178 -5.80 -6.00 -5.68
N SER A 179 -4.74 -6.62 -6.16
CA SER A 179 -3.56 -5.90 -6.60
C SER A 179 -2.93 -6.52 -7.83
N THR A 180 -2.21 -5.68 -8.57
CA THR A 180 -1.35 -6.07 -9.69
C THR A 180 -0.07 -5.24 -9.65
N THR A 181 0.91 -5.60 -10.47
CA THR A 181 2.18 -4.86 -10.60
C THR A 181 2.45 -4.52 -12.05
N SER A 182 3.14 -3.41 -12.30
CA SER A 182 3.59 -3.07 -13.64
C SER A 182 4.76 -3.94 -14.11
N ASP A 183 4.80 -4.25 -15.41
CA ASP A 183 5.87 -5.00 -16.06
C ASP A 183 7.10 -4.14 -16.42
N GLU A 184 8.08 -4.72 -17.11
CA GLU A 184 9.31 -4.04 -17.56
C GLU A 184 9.05 -2.82 -18.48
N LEU A 185 7.89 -2.77 -19.13
CA LEU A 185 7.47 -1.67 -19.99
C LEU A 185 6.53 -0.69 -19.25
N GLY A 186 6.37 -0.87 -17.94
CA GLY A 186 5.49 -0.08 -17.08
C GLY A 186 4.01 -0.38 -17.28
N GLN A 187 3.65 -1.45 -18.00
CA GLN A 187 2.27 -1.79 -18.31
C GLN A 187 1.65 -2.65 -17.20
N PHE A 188 0.37 -2.44 -16.92
CA PHE A 188 -0.39 -3.26 -15.98
C PHE A 188 -1.77 -3.61 -16.54
N SER A 189 -2.35 -4.68 -15.99
CA SER A 189 -3.73 -5.08 -16.25
C SER A 189 -4.35 -5.63 -14.98
N ILE A 190 -5.57 -5.21 -14.67
CA ILE A 190 -6.34 -5.67 -13.53
C ILE A 190 -7.82 -5.78 -13.89
N SER A 191 -8.44 -6.91 -13.53
CA SER A 191 -9.87 -7.11 -13.70
C SER A 191 -10.60 -6.63 -12.45
N LEU A 192 -11.61 -5.79 -12.64
CA LEU A 192 -12.40 -5.19 -11.56
C LEU A 192 -13.85 -5.03 -12.01
N THR A 193 -14.77 -5.18 -11.07
CA THR A 193 -16.20 -4.95 -11.30
C THR A 193 -16.42 -3.48 -11.65
N ASN A 194 -17.33 -3.14 -12.56
CA ASN A 194 -17.63 -1.73 -12.85
C ASN A 194 -18.19 -1.02 -11.60
N GLY A 195 -17.68 0.18 -11.33
CA GLY A 195 -18.05 0.95 -10.15
C GLY A 195 -16.95 1.90 -9.66
N LEU A 196 -17.17 2.43 -8.46
CA LEU A 196 -16.24 3.33 -7.77
C LEU A 196 -15.25 2.51 -6.94
N HIS A 197 -13.96 2.69 -7.22
CA HIS A 197 -12.85 2.00 -6.57
C HIS A 197 -11.85 2.99 -5.99
N MET A 198 -11.25 2.61 -4.86
CA MET A 198 -10.12 3.35 -4.31
C MET A 198 -8.83 2.64 -4.72
N VAL A 199 -8.07 3.28 -5.60
CA VAL A 199 -6.84 2.73 -6.14
C VAL A 199 -5.65 3.49 -5.57
N GLU A 200 -4.74 2.76 -4.93
CA GLU A 200 -3.45 3.27 -4.48
C GLU A 200 -2.35 2.72 -5.39
N ILE A 201 -1.51 3.61 -5.90
CA ILE A 201 -0.32 3.24 -6.67
C ILE A 201 0.90 3.63 -5.85
N SER A 202 1.81 2.68 -5.66
CA SER A 202 3.05 2.90 -4.90
C SER A 202 4.24 2.18 -5.53
N MET A 203 5.40 2.81 -5.42
CA MET A 203 6.68 2.25 -5.84
C MET A 203 7.78 2.79 -4.94
N LEU A 204 8.79 1.96 -4.64
CA LEU A 204 9.90 2.38 -3.80
C LEU A 204 10.64 3.58 -4.43
N GLY A 205 10.79 4.67 -3.67
CA GLY A 205 11.44 5.90 -4.13
C GLY A 205 10.52 6.87 -4.88
N PHE A 206 9.22 6.55 -4.98
CA PHE A 206 8.20 7.40 -5.61
C PHE A 206 7.11 7.76 -4.61
N GLU A 207 6.50 8.93 -4.82
CA GLU A 207 5.35 9.33 -4.03
C GLU A 207 4.19 8.35 -4.24
N SER A 208 3.55 7.92 -3.16
CA SER A 208 2.35 7.07 -3.26
C SER A 208 1.15 7.94 -3.59
N ARG A 209 0.41 7.59 -4.65
CA ARG A 209 -0.77 8.34 -5.10
C ARG A 209 -2.03 7.51 -4.94
N SER A 210 -3.06 8.12 -4.36
CA SER A 210 -4.40 7.54 -4.24
C SER A 210 -5.38 8.22 -5.19
N PHE A 211 -6.20 7.42 -5.86
CA PHE A 211 -7.19 7.86 -6.84
C PHE A 211 -8.54 7.21 -6.54
N GLY A 212 -9.61 7.97 -6.77
CA GLY A 212 -10.94 7.42 -6.92
C GLY A 212 -11.15 7.11 -8.39
N LEU A 213 -11.34 5.84 -8.75
CA LEU A 213 -11.66 5.48 -10.13
C LEU A 213 -13.12 5.11 -10.21
N ASN A 214 -13.86 5.78 -11.10
CA ASN A 214 -15.18 5.34 -11.51
C ASN A 214 -15.04 4.60 -12.84
N VAL A 215 -15.00 3.28 -12.79
CA VAL A 215 -14.80 2.42 -13.97
C VAL A 215 -16.15 2.00 -14.53
N MET A 216 -16.43 2.44 -15.75
CA MET A 216 -17.71 2.23 -16.44
C MET A 216 -17.68 1.04 -17.38
N ASN A 217 -16.52 0.78 -17.99
CA ASN A 217 -16.21 -0.39 -18.83
C ASN A 217 -14.68 -0.53 -19.01
N THR A 218 -14.24 -1.55 -19.77
CA THR A 218 -12.83 -1.77 -20.12
C THR A 218 -12.20 -0.50 -20.67
N ALA A 219 -11.15 -0.04 -20.00
CA ALA A 219 -10.51 1.24 -20.28
C ALA A 219 -8.99 1.16 -20.09
N SER A 220 -8.28 2.14 -20.67
CA SER A 220 -6.85 2.31 -20.46
C SER A 220 -6.58 3.58 -19.66
N TRP A 221 -5.64 3.52 -18.72
CA TRP A 221 -5.26 4.64 -17.87
C TRP A 221 -3.74 4.84 -17.87
N GLN A 222 -3.29 6.07 -18.08
CA GLN A 222 -1.89 6.44 -18.02
C GLN A 222 -1.66 7.25 -16.73
N ILE A 223 -0.63 6.87 -15.98
CA ILE A 223 -0.30 7.46 -14.69
C ILE A 223 1.17 7.85 -14.68
N GLU A 224 1.44 9.05 -14.18
CA GLU A 224 2.78 9.49 -13.83
C GLU A 224 2.95 9.43 -12.32
N LEU A 225 4.05 8.81 -11.87
CA LEU A 225 4.53 8.93 -10.51
C LEU A 225 5.75 9.84 -10.50
N PHE A 226 5.77 10.78 -9.57
CA PHE A 226 6.96 11.58 -9.33
C PHE A 226 7.78 10.91 -8.23
N PRO A 227 9.12 10.95 -8.32
CA PRO A 227 9.94 10.53 -7.20
C PRO A 227 9.55 11.32 -5.98
N GLU A 228 9.58 10.65 -4.84
CA GLU A 228 9.32 11.31 -3.58
C GLU A 228 10.38 12.40 -3.39
N ALA A 229 9.99 13.67 -3.56
CA ALA A 229 10.85 14.76 -3.18
C ALA A 229 10.98 14.64 -1.67
N THR A 230 12.16 14.28 -1.18
CA THR A 230 12.45 14.21 0.26
C THR A 230 12.38 15.61 0.88
N GLN A 231 11.20 16.20 0.93
CA GLN A 231 10.88 17.29 1.82
C GLN A 231 10.46 16.59 3.10
N LEU A 232 11.43 16.45 4.01
CA LEU A 232 11.17 15.99 5.36
C LEU A 232 10.19 16.99 5.98
N ASP A 233 8.89 16.67 5.95
CA ASP A 233 7.92 17.34 6.79
C ASP A 233 8.42 17.26 8.23
N GLU A 234 8.37 18.40 8.91
CA GLU A 234 8.66 18.48 10.33
C GLU A 234 7.86 17.39 11.04
N VAL A 235 8.57 16.45 11.67
CA VAL A 235 7.94 15.41 12.49
C VAL A 235 7.28 16.11 13.66
N LEU A 236 6.01 16.50 13.50
CA LEU A 236 5.14 16.77 14.62
C LEU A 236 4.97 15.43 15.32
N ILE A 237 5.72 15.23 16.40
CA ILE A 237 5.56 14.10 17.31
C ILE A 237 4.20 14.29 18.00
N THR A 238 3.10 13.97 17.32
CA THR A 238 1.86 13.58 17.97
C THR A 238 2.06 12.13 18.39
N GLY A 239 2.37 11.94 19.67
CA GLY A 239 2.40 10.62 20.28
C GLY A 239 1.11 9.88 19.90
N THR A 240 1.25 8.79 19.17
CA THR A 240 0.13 7.95 18.78
C THR A 240 0.51 6.50 19.06
N ASP A 241 -0.47 5.79 19.62
CA ASP A 241 -0.38 4.55 20.36
C ASP A 241 0.24 3.35 19.63
N ASP A 242 0.63 2.36 20.44
CA ASP A 242 1.25 1.04 20.18
C ASP A 242 0.54 0.10 19.18
N VAL A 243 -0.14 0.60 18.14
CA VAL A 243 -0.84 -0.27 17.17
C VAL A 243 -0.42 0.06 15.74
N SER A 244 0.81 -0.31 15.39
CA SER A 244 1.16 -0.53 13.98
C SER A 244 0.79 -1.97 13.59
N ASN A 245 0.08 -2.10 12.47
CA ASN A 245 -0.38 -3.37 11.90
C ASN A 245 0.78 -4.37 11.73
N ILE A 246 0.79 -5.38 12.60
CA ILE A 246 1.74 -6.50 12.59
C ILE A 246 1.44 -7.41 11.38
N LYS A 247 2.02 -7.12 10.21
CA LYS A 247 2.08 -8.07 9.08
C LYS A 247 3.33 -8.96 9.09
N SER A 248 4.23 -8.81 10.06
CA SER A 248 5.22 -9.84 10.40
C SER A 248 5.59 -9.74 11.88
N ALA A 249 4.94 -10.56 12.71
CA ALA A 249 5.47 -10.84 14.04
C ALA A 249 6.77 -11.64 13.87
N SER A 250 7.89 -10.97 13.64
CA SER A 250 9.19 -11.63 13.66
C SER A 250 9.49 -12.04 15.11
N LEU A 251 9.06 -13.25 15.46
CA LEU A 251 9.16 -13.79 16.81
C LEU A 251 10.63 -13.81 17.26
N GLY A 252 10.92 -13.05 18.32
CA GLY A 252 12.26 -12.98 18.92
C GLY A 252 13.13 -11.82 18.45
N ILE A 253 12.62 -10.89 17.64
CA ILE A 253 13.28 -9.61 17.34
C ILE A 253 12.77 -8.55 18.31
N THR A 254 13.68 -7.82 18.95
CA THR A 254 13.35 -6.66 19.78
C THR A 254 14.19 -5.48 19.32
N ARG A 255 13.53 -4.40 18.90
CA ARG A 255 14.18 -3.15 18.52
C ARG A 255 14.05 -2.14 19.64
N LEU A 256 15.14 -1.49 19.99
CA LEU A 256 15.18 -0.36 20.91
C LEU A 256 15.58 0.88 20.14
N SER A 257 14.68 1.87 20.13
CA SER A 257 14.99 3.18 19.57
C SER A 257 15.94 3.95 20.52
N PRO A 258 16.73 4.90 20.01
CA PRO A 258 17.56 5.77 20.86
C PRO A 258 16.76 6.55 21.89
N ILE A 259 15.50 6.88 21.58
CA ILE A 259 14.58 7.58 22.49
C ILE A 259 14.26 6.68 23.67
N ASN A 260 13.91 5.41 23.42
CA ASN A 260 13.60 4.45 24.48
C ASN A 260 14.80 4.27 25.41
N ILE A 261 16.01 4.09 24.86
CA ILE A 261 17.24 3.94 25.65
C ILE A 261 17.49 5.17 26.55
N LYS A 262 17.22 6.39 26.03
CA LYS A 262 17.43 7.64 26.77
C LYS A 262 16.36 7.92 27.82
N GLN A 263 15.14 7.45 27.62
CA GLN A 263 14.04 7.61 28.58
C GLN A 263 14.10 6.63 29.75
N MET A 264 14.86 5.54 29.59
CA MET A 264 15.05 4.59 30.67
C MET A 264 15.89 5.21 31.79
N SER A 265 15.31 5.22 32.99
CA SER A 265 16.01 5.64 34.21
C SER A 265 16.96 4.53 34.66
N VAL A 266 18.11 4.44 33.98
CA VAL A 266 19.21 3.54 34.37
C VAL A 266 19.99 4.19 35.53
N PHE A 267 20.90 3.43 36.14
CA PHE A 267 21.76 3.83 37.25
C PHE A 267 22.28 5.27 37.12
N LEU A 268 21.91 6.11 38.10
CA LEU A 268 22.29 7.53 38.19
C LEU A 268 21.95 8.38 36.95
N GLY A 269 20.97 7.96 36.15
CA GLY A 269 20.41 8.73 35.04
C GLY A 269 21.25 8.72 33.76
N GLU A 270 22.20 7.80 33.63
CA GLU A 270 23.05 7.69 32.43
C GLU A 270 22.46 6.69 31.40
N PRO A 271 22.17 7.12 30.16
CA PRO A 271 21.67 6.22 29.12
C PRO A 271 22.71 5.15 28.76
N ASP A 272 22.32 3.88 28.81
CA ASP A 272 23.23 2.75 28.56
C ASP A 272 22.53 1.60 27.83
N VAL A 273 23.11 1.17 26.70
CA VAL A 273 22.51 0.15 25.84
C VAL A 273 22.35 -1.18 26.55
N ILE A 274 23.41 -1.69 27.16
CA ILE A 274 23.39 -3.03 27.75
C ILE A 274 22.47 -3.05 28.96
N LYS A 275 22.51 -2.00 29.79
CA LYS A 275 21.59 -1.90 30.93
C LYS A 275 20.13 -1.75 30.49
N SER A 276 19.87 -1.07 29.37
CA SER A 276 18.55 -1.04 28.76
C SER A 276 18.07 -2.42 28.30
N LEU A 277 18.95 -3.28 27.79
CA LEU A 277 18.57 -4.65 27.42
C LEU A 277 18.15 -5.49 28.63
N LEU A 278 18.69 -5.22 29.83
CA LEU A 278 18.34 -5.97 31.05
C LEU A 278 16.89 -5.80 31.49
N THR A 279 16.17 -4.79 30.98
CA THR A 279 14.74 -4.65 31.25
C THR A 279 13.88 -5.46 30.30
N LEU A 280 14.49 -6.07 29.26
CA LEU A 280 13.77 -6.90 28.31
C LEU A 280 13.59 -8.31 28.87
N PRO A 281 12.41 -8.93 28.68
CA PRO A 281 12.18 -10.29 29.13
C PRO A 281 13.11 -11.28 28.42
N GLY A 282 13.66 -12.20 29.22
CA GLY A 282 14.60 -13.21 28.77
C GLY A 282 16.04 -12.71 28.63
N VAL A 283 16.34 -11.48 29.06
CA VAL A 283 17.69 -10.95 29.17
C VAL A 283 18.03 -10.77 30.65
N SER A 284 19.17 -11.28 31.09
CA SER A 284 19.62 -11.19 32.48
C SER A 284 21.13 -10.93 32.56
N THR A 285 21.65 -10.74 33.77
CA THR A 285 23.09 -10.69 34.04
C THR A 285 23.41 -11.55 35.26
N VAL A 286 24.64 -12.05 35.35
CA VAL A 286 25.14 -12.79 36.52
C VAL A 286 25.54 -11.87 37.69
N GLY A 287 25.46 -10.55 37.51
CA GLY A 287 25.69 -9.55 38.57
C GLY A 287 25.74 -8.12 38.03
N GLU A 288 25.63 -7.12 38.92
CA GLU A 288 25.63 -5.70 38.54
C GLU A 288 26.96 -5.20 37.94
N GLY A 289 28.08 -5.79 38.41
CA GLY A 289 29.44 -5.58 37.90
C GLY A 289 29.96 -6.70 37.00
N ALA A 290 29.06 -7.52 36.43
CA ALA A 290 29.44 -8.49 35.42
C ALA A 290 29.48 -7.82 34.04
N SER A 291 30.46 -8.18 33.23
CA SER A 291 30.54 -7.75 31.83
C SER A 291 29.56 -8.57 30.97
N GLY A 292 28.70 -7.88 30.23
CA GLY A 292 27.78 -8.49 29.27
C GLY A 292 26.40 -8.83 29.84
N PHE A 293 25.70 -9.72 29.15
CA PHE A 293 24.34 -10.16 29.47
C PHE A 293 24.14 -11.61 29.02
N ASN A 294 23.13 -12.29 29.57
CA ASN A 294 22.71 -13.63 29.24
C ASN A 294 21.34 -13.55 28.57
N VAL A 295 21.10 -14.36 27.54
CA VAL A 295 19.80 -14.45 26.89
C VAL A 295 19.28 -15.87 27.02
N ARG A 296 18.07 -16.03 27.58
CA ARG A 296 17.42 -17.34 27.76
C ARG A 296 18.32 -18.41 28.43
N GLY A 297 19.16 -17.97 29.38
CA GLY A 297 20.11 -18.85 30.09
C GLY A 297 21.40 -19.17 29.34
N GLY A 298 21.59 -18.68 28.12
CA GLY A 298 22.85 -18.77 27.39
C GLY A 298 23.98 -17.97 28.06
N ASN A 299 25.22 -18.44 27.91
CA ASN A 299 26.39 -17.78 28.46
C ASN A 299 26.76 -16.51 27.65
N ILE A 300 27.52 -15.59 28.25
CA ILE A 300 27.85 -14.29 27.65
C ILE A 300 28.60 -14.42 26.32
N ASP A 301 29.41 -15.47 26.17
CA ASP A 301 30.21 -15.78 24.97
C ASP A 301 29.39 -16.40 23.82
N GLN A 302 28.16 -16.81 24.12
CA GLN A 302 27.21 -17.35 23.14
C GLN A 302 26.39 -16.25 22.46
N ASN A 303 26.48 -15.01 22.95
CA ASN A 303 25.88 -13.84 22.31
C ASN A 303 26.83 -13.25 21.27
N LEU A 304 26.31 -12.95 20.10
CA LEU A 304 26.97 -12.08 19.15
C LEU A 304 26.69 -10.64 19.53
N ILE A 305 27.73 -9.81 19.60
CA ILE A 305 27.57 -8.37 19.79
C ILE A 305 28.30 -7.68 18.65
N MET A 306 27.59 -6.84 17.91
CA MET A 306 28.12 -6.12 16.75
C MET A 306 27.84 -4.64 16.84
N GLN A 307 28.74 -3.86 16.25
CA GLN A 307 28.57 -2.44 16.00
C GLN A 307 28.85 -2.16 14.53
N ASP A 308 27.87 -1.72 13.75
CA ASP A 308 28.00 -1.52 12.29
C ASP A 308 28.70 -2.73 11.63
N ASP A 309 28.15 -3.93 11.81
CA ASP A 309 28.68 -5.22 11.32
C ASP A 309 30.05 -5.66 11.88
N ALA A 310 30.71 -4.85 12.71
CA ALA A 310 31.97 -5.20 13.36
C ALA A 310 31.74 -5.95 14.68
N LEU A 311 32.41 -7.09 14.85
CA LEU A 311 32.32 -7.91 16.07
C LEU A 311 32.94 -7.22 17.28
N MET A 312 32.20 -7.20 18.39
CA MET A 312 32.65 -6.64 19.67
C MET A 312 32.89 -7.75 20.69
N PHE A 313 34.15 -7.91 21.10
CA PHE A 313 34.56 -8.94 22.07
C PHE A 313 34.36 -8.54 23.53
N ASN A 314 34.35 -7.24 23.82
CA ASN A 314 34.07 -6.72 25.14
C ASN A 314 33.01 -5.62 25.02
N SER A 315 31.91 -5.78 25.75
CA SER A 315 30.77 -4.87 25.71
C SER A 315 30.74 -3.86 26.86
N SER A 316 31.78 -3.80 27.71
CA SER A 316 31.76 -2.95 28.90
C SER A 316 33.10 -2.34 29.33
N HIS A 317 33.01 -1.20 30.02
CA HIS A 317 34.06 -0.52 30.76
C HIS A 317 33.83 -0.59 32.28
N ALA A 318 34.86 -0.24 33.05
CA ALA A 318 34.82 -0.06 34.50
C ALA A 318 34.05 -1.18 35.22
N LEU A 319 34.56 -2.41 35.08
CA LEU A 319 34.02 -3.62 35.72
C LEU A 319 32.54 -3.88 35.40
N GLY A 320 32.10 -3.66 34.16
CA GLY A 320 30.73 -4.00 33.74
C GLY A 320 29.68 -2.94 34.08
N PHE A 321 30.06 -1.81 34.69
CA PHE A 321 29.12 -0.75 35.04
C PHE A 321 28.62 0.05 33.83
N PHE A 322 29.49 0.26 32.84
CA PHE A 322 29.16 1.03 31.63
C PHE A 322 29.33 0.16 30.40
N SER A 323 28.40 0.26 29.46
CA SER A 323 28.56 -0.32 28.13
C SER A 323 29.57 0.46 27.30
N VAL A 324 30.22 -0.22 26.35
CA VAL A 324 31.09 0.42 25.34
C VAL A 324 30.31 1.31 24.37
N PHE A 325 28.98 1.14 24.30
CA PHE A 325 28.13 1.82 23.34
C PHE A 325 27.76 3.22 23.84
N ASN A 326 28.05 4.23 23.02
CA ASN A 326 27.65 5.60 23.30
C ASN A 326 26.24 5.88 22.75
N ALA A 327 25.26 6.01 23.65
CA ALA A 327 23.85 6.22 23.31
C ALA A 327 23.55 7.51 22.49
N ASP A 328 24.46 8.48 22.39
CA ASP A 328 24.24 9.68 21.58
C ASP A 328 24.43 9.47 20.09
N ILE A 329 25.26 8.50 19.72
CA ILE A 329 25.58 8.19 18.31
C ILE A 329 24.89 6.92 17.82
N ILE A 330 24.00 6.34 18.61
CA ILE A 330 23.20 5.18 18.20
C ILE A 330 22.03 5.63 17.34
N LYS A 331 21.84 4.92 16.24
CA LYS A 331 20.67 5.01 15.37
C LYS A 331 19.61 3.98 15.78
N GLU A 332 20.01 2.73 15.96
CA GLU A 332 19.12 1.62 16.31
C GLU A 332 19.89 0.54 17.08
N VAL A 333 19.20 -0.15 18.00
CA VAL A 333 19.69 -1.37 18.63
C VAL A 333 18.69 -2.49 18.38
N THR A 334 19.15 -3.57 17.77
CA THR A 334 18.33 -4.76 17.48
C THR A 334 18.87 -5.96 18.25
N LEU A 335 18.01 -6.58 19.07
CA LEU A 335 18.30 -7.83 19.77
C LEU A 335 17.48 -8.98 19.16
N LEU A 336 18.17 -9.97 18.61
CA LEU A 336 17.63 -11.23 18.09
C LEU A 336 17.82 -12.32 19.14
N LYS A 337 16.75 -12.86 19.72
CA LYS A 337 16.77 -13.84 20.83
C LYS A 337 16.43 -15.28 20.41
N GLY A 338 16.51 -15.61 19.12
CA GLY A 338 16.00 -16.87 18.60
C GLY A 338 16.30 -17.12 17.12
N HIS A 339 15.35 -16.82 16.23
CA HIS A 339 15.46 -16.99 14.77
C HIS A 339 16.53 -16.07 14.16
N ILE A 340 17.79 -16.36 14.47
CA ILE A 340 18.96 -15.62 14.01
C ILE A 340 19.20 -16.00 12.55
N PRO A 341 19.20 -15.02 11.61
CA PRO A 341 19.52 -15.27 10.22
C PRO A 341 20.88 -15.93 10.05
N ALA A 342 21.02 -16.81 9.05
CA ALA A 342 22.24 -17.58 8.80
C ALA A 342 23.50 -16.71 8.61
N GLN A 343 23.34 -15.46 8.15
CA GLN A 343 24.44 -14.51 7.97
C GLN A 343 25.21 -14.18 9.27
N TYR A 344 24.58 -14.35 10.43
CA TYR A 344 25.23 -14.10 11.73
C TYR A 344 25.95 -15.33 12.32
N GLY A 345 26.06 -16.42 11.55
CA GLY A 345 26.80 -17.62 11.91
C GLY A 345 26.17 -18.44 13.04
N GLY A 346 26.99 -19.28 13.70
CA GLY A 346 26.54 -20.31 14.65
C GLY A 346 26.33 -19.85 16.10
N ARG A 347 25.84 -18.63 16.32
CA ARG A 347 25.65 -18.10 17.70
C ARG A 347 24.38 -18.68 18.31
N VAL A 348 24.53 -19.30 19.48
CA VAL A 348 23.53 -20.21 20.06
C VAL A 348 22.49 -19.48 20.93
N SER A 349 22.80 -18.26 21.39
CA SER A 349 21.99 -17.53 22.38
C SER A 349 21.26 -16.31 21.79
N SER A 350 22.01 -15.31 21.30
CA SER A 350 21.41 -14.11 20.70
C SER A 350 22.35 -13.37 19.75
N VAL A 351 21.81 -12.43 18.98
CA VAL A 351 22.58 -11.41 18.25
C VAL A 351 22.12 -10.03 18.69
N LEU A 352 23.05 -9.20 19.15
CA LEU A 352 22.89 -7.79 19.40
C LEU A 352 23.57 -7.01 18.28
N ASP A 353 22.78 -6.37 17.44
CA ASP A 353 23.23 -5.47 16.37
C ASP A 353 23.01 -4.02 16.79
N VAL A 354 24.10 -3.26 16.89
CA VAL A 354 24.09 -1.84 17.24
C VAL A 354 24.50 -1.04 16.02
N GLN A 355 23.60 -0.21 15.50
CA GLN A 355 23.88 0.64 14.36
C GLN A 355 24.13 2.07 14.81
N LEU A 356 25.22 2.65 14.30
CA LEU A 356 25.55 4.05 14.56
C LEU A 356 24.90 4.98 13.53
N LYS A 357 24.75 6.25 13.91
CA LYS A 357 24.38 7.35 13.02
C LYS A 357 25.46 7.60 11.96
N GLY A 358 25.24 8.55 11.05
CA GLY A 358 26.17 8.84 9.95
C GLY A 358 25.51 9.00 8.58
N ASN A 359 24.18 9.08 8.52
CA ASN A 359 23.46 9.36 7.28
C ASN A 359 22.95 10.81 7.21
N ASN A 360 23.53 11.71 8.02
CA ASN A 360 23.22 13.13 7.97
C ASN A 360 24.24 13.86 7.08
N TYR A 361 23.81 14.19 5.88
CA TYR A 361 24.60 14.87 4.85
C TYR A 361 24.33 16.39 4.75
N GLN A 362 23.46 16.92 5.61
CA GLN A 362 22.93 18.29 5.47
C GLN A 362 23.40 19.22 6.59
N ASP A 363 23.17 18.80 7.83
CA ASP A 363 23.26 19.69 8.99
C ASP A 363 24.24 19.17 10.03
N THR A 364 24.85 20.08 10.77
CA THR A 364 25.67 19.71 11.93
C THR A 364 24.79 19.56 13.17
N GLN A 365 24.82 18.38 13.78
CA GLN A 365 24.16 18.08 15.04
C GLN A 365 25.19 17.85 16.13
N VAL A 366 25.07 18.61 17.22
CA VAL A 366 25.90 18.44 18.42
C VAL A 366 25.00 17.96 19.55
N LYS A 367 25.41 16.88 20.23
CA LYS A 367 24.71 16.32 21.39
C LYS A 367 25.73 16.09 22.49
N GLY A 368 25.36 16.31 23.73
CA GLY A 368 26.24 16.06 24.85
C GLY A 368 25.49 16.11 26.16
N GLY A 369 26.19 15.75 27.23
CA GLY A 369 25.63 15.78 28.57
C GLY A 369 26.74 15.70 29.61
N ILE A 370 26.49 16.35 30.75
CA ILE A 370 27.32 16.29 31.94
C ILE A 370 26.49 15.57 33.00
N GLY A 371 26.92 14.38 33.39
CA GLY A 371 26.27 13.53 34.37
C GLY A 371 26.95 13.59 35.74
N ILE A 372 26.52 12.73 36.66
CA ILE A 372 27.18 12.59 37.97
C ILE A 372 28.45 11.74 37.85
N LEU A 373 28.48 10.78 36.92
CA LEU A 373 29.61 9.86 36.75
C LEU A 373 30.40 10.11 35.48
N SER A 374 29.77 10.62 34.42
CA SER A 374 30.44 10.83 33.14
C SER A 374 29.99 12.09 32.39
N SER A 375 30.89 12.60 31.55
CA SER A 375 30.61 13.61 30.55
C SER A 375 30.75 13.02 29.16
N ARG A 376 29.88 13.43 28.25
CA ARG A 376 29.85 12.95 26.86
C ARG A 376 29.57 14.08 25.88
N LEU A 377 30.19 13.98 24.72
CA LEU A 377 30.00 14.87 23.59
C LEU A 377 29.99 14.06 22.30
N ALA A 378 29.09 14.38 21.41
CA ALA A 378 28.91 13.77 20.11
C ALA A 378 28.62 14.87 19.08
N VAL A 379 29.26 14.77 17.92
CA VAL A 379 29.09 15.68 16.79
C VAL A 379 28.86 14.82 15.55
N GLU A 380 27.79 15.09 14.83
CA GLU A 380 27.51 14.53 13.51
C GLU A 380 27.47 15.70 12.53
N THR A 381 28.32 15.70 11.51
CA THR A 381 28.48 16.84 10.60
C THR A 381 28.83 16.37 9.19
N PRO A 382 28.25 16.99 8.14
CA PRO A 382 28.71 16.77 6.79
C PRO A 382 30.01 17.54 6.54
N LEU A 383 31.10 16.84 6.18
CA LEU A 383 32.34 17.51 5.76
C LEU A 383 32.17 18.21 4.41
N ILE A 384 31.37 17.59 3.54
CA ILE A 384 30.93 18.05 2.24
C ILE A 384 29.43 17.75 2.18
N LYS A 385 28.62 18.80 2.04
CA LYS A 385 27.16 18.68 1.95
C LYS A 385 26.74 17.72 0.84
N ASP A 386 25.65 17.00 1.07
CA ASP A 386 25.06 15.98 0.18
C ASP A 386 25.91 14.74 -0.09
N LEU A 387 27.19 14.74 0.28
CA LEU A 387 28.17 13.72 -0.11
C LEU A 387 28.74 12.95 1.07
N THR A 388 29.11 13.61 2.15
CA THR A 388 29.86 12.99 3.25
C THR A 388 29.20 13.25 4.59
N SER A 389 29.34 12.32 5.52
CA SER A 389 28.91 12.46 6.90
C SER A 389 30.00 11.95 7.82
N LEU A 390 30.32 12.73 8.85
CA LEU A 390 31.29 12.40 9.88
C LEU A 390 30.58 12.44 11.23
N VAL A 391 30.66 11.34 11.96
CA VAL A 391 30.24 11.23 13.36
C VAL A 391 31.47 11.06 14.22
N LEU A 392 31.61 11.90 15.23
CA LEU A 392 32.64 11.81 16.27
C LEU A 392 31.95 11.87 17.63
N ALA A 393 32.34 11.01 18.56
CA ALA A 393 31.90 11.10 19.94
C ALA A 393 33.01 10.72 20.91
N GLY A 394 32.97 11.34 22.07
CA GLY A 394 33.84 11.03 23.19
C GLY A 394 33.06 10.98 24.49
N ARG A 395 33.50 10.10 25.39
CA ARG A 395 32.97 10.00 26.74
C ARG A 395 34.11 9.85 27.73
N MET A 396 33.99 10.52 28.86
CA MET A 396 34.96 10.47 29.95
C MET A 396 34.24 10.28 31.28
N SER A 397 34.67 9.30 32.05
CA SER A 397 34.21 9.02 33.41
C SER A 397 35.08 9.75 34.43
N TYR A 398 34.41 10.31 35.45
CA TYR A 398 35.00 10.83 36.68
C TYR A 398 34.35 10.17 37.91
N ALA A 399 33.85 8.94 37.75
CA ALA A 399 33.25 8.15 38.82
C ALA A 399 34.18 7.99 40.05
N ASP A 400 35.50 8.03 39.85
CA ASP A 400 36.51 7.99 40.92
C ASP A 400 36.32 9.10 41.95
N TRP A 401 35.86 10.28 41.54
CA TRP A 401 35.55 11.36 42.48
C TRP A 401 34.44 10.95 43.45
N VAL A 402 33.40 10.27 42.95
CA VAL A 402 32.31 9.75 43.77
C VAL A 402 32.79 8.63 44.69
N LEU A 403 33.65 7.72 44.20
CA LEU A 403 34.21 6.63 45.02
C LEU A 403 35.02 7.15 46.21
N ARG A 404 35.75 8.26 46.07
CA ARG A 404 36.52 8.88 47.16
C ARG A 404 35.64 9.37 48.32
N LEU A 405 34.35 9.60 48.09
CA LEU A 405 33.37 9.98 49.11
C LEU A 405 32.85 8.78 49.92
N ALA A 406 33.11 7.54 49.48
CA ALA A 406 32.65 6.33 50.17
C ALA A 406 33.29 6.19 51.56
N LYS A 407 32.59 5.57 52.52
CA LYS A 407 33.13 5.40 53.89
C LYS A 407 34.18 4.28 54.02
N LYS A 408 34.14 3.27 53.16
CA LYS A 408 35.06 2.12 53.19
C LYS A 408 36.35 2.43 52.42
N GLN A 409 37.49 2.13 53.03
CA GLN A 409 38.81 2.41 52.45
C GLN A 409 39.06 1.66 51.15
N ASP A 410 38.57 0.43 51.02
CA ASP A 410 38.74 -0.38 49.81
C ASP A 410 38.02 0.24 48.59
N ILE A 411 36.85 0.85 48.82
CA ILE A 411 36.07 1.54 47.78
C ILE A 411 36.74 2.86 47.40
N LYS A 412 37.26 3.62 48.38
CA LYS A 412 38.01 4.87 48.12
C LYS A 412 39.25 4.65 47.25
N ASN A 413 39.88 3.48 47.38
CA ASN A 413 41.09 3.11 46.66
C ASN A 413 40.80 2.40 45.32
N SER A 414 39.53 2.22 44.96
CA SER A 414 39.13 1.63 43.67
C SER A 414 39.11 2.68 42.56
N SER A 415 39.21 2.24 41.29
CA SER A 415 39.11 3.10 40.11
C SER A 415 38.09 2.56 39.11
N LEU A 416 37.21 3.45 38.65
CA LEU A 416 36.19 3.30 37.62
C LEU A 416 36.31 4.41 36.54
N ALA A 417 37.44 5.13 36.52
CA ALA A 417 37.75 6.11 35.48
C ALA A 417 37.99 5.40 34.14
N PHE A 418 37.40 5.93 33.08
CA PHE A 418 37.64 5.50 31.71
C PHE A 418 37.41 6.66 30.75
N TYR A 419 37.94 6.52 29.53
CA TYR A 419 37.59 7.37 28.42
C TYR A 419 37.44 6.52 27.16
N ASP A 420 36.52 6.91 26.29
CA ASP A 420 36.31 6.29 24.99
C ASP A 420 36.16 7.36 23.90
N LEU A 421 36.50 6.98 22.67
CA LEU A 421 36.37 7.79 21.47
C LEU A 421 35.79 6.91 20.37
N ASN A 422 34.77 7.40 19.70
CA ASN A 422 34.06 6.74 18.62
C ASN A 422 34.06 7.65 17.38
N GLY A 423 34.29 7.07 16.22
CA GLY A 423 34.32 7.81 14.96
C GLY A 423 33.77 6.97 13.82
N LYS A 424 32.90 7.57 12.99
CA LYS A 424 32.40 6.96 11.76
C LYS A 424 32.40 7.98 10.65
N TYR A 425 32.91 7.59 9.49
CA TYR A 425 32.91 8.39 8.29
C TYR A 425 32.17 7.62 7.19
N LEU A 426 31.22 8.28 6.55
CA LEU A 426 30.46 7.77 5.42
C LEU A 426 30.54 8.76 4.26
N SER A 427 30.59 8.22 3.04
CA SER A 427 30.64 9.00 1.81
C SER A 427 29.80 8.31 0.74
N ASP A 428 28.88 9.07 0.16
CA ASP A 428 27.96 8.66 -0.88
C ASP A 428 28.56 8.96 -2.27
N TRP A 429 29.42 8.07 -2.75
CA TRP A 429 30.16 8.28 -4.00
C TRP A 429 29.28 8.16 -5.26
N GLU A 430 28.11 7.51 -5.18
CA GLU A 430 27.20 7.33 -6.32
C GLU A 430 26.65 8.66 -6.85
N LYS A 431 26.48 9.67 -6.00
CA LYS A 431 26.07 11.03 -6.43
C LYS A 431 27.10 11.75 -7.30
N ARG A 432 28.36 11.27 -7.38
CA ARG A 432 29.40 11.86 -8.24
C ARG A 432 29.51 11.23 -9.63
N GLU A 433 28.98 10.03 -9.85
CA GLU A 433 29.18 9.29 -11.10
C GLU A 433 27.99 9.42 -12.06
N HIS A 434 27.69 10.64 -12.50
CA HIS A 434 27.12 10.86 -13.85
C HIS A 434 28.26 10.94 -14.88
N GLY A 435 29.15 9.93 -14.85
CA GLY A 435 30.34 9.87 -15.68
C GLY A 435 30.71 8.42 -15.98
N THR A 436 29.99 7.80 -16.90
CA THR A 436 30.27 6.43 -17.37
C THR A 436 31.66 6.37 -18.02
N PHE A 437 32.60 5.65 -17.41
CA PHE A 437 33.80 5.15 -18.08
C PHE A 437 33.75 3.63 -18.11
N GLY A 438 33.32 3.08 -19.24
CA GLY A 438 33.42 1.65 -19.54
C GLY A 438 34.77 1.33 -20.16
N LEU A 439 35.59 0.50 -19.50
CA LEU A 439 36.77 -0.11 -20.10
C LEU A 439 36.55 -1.62 -20.19
N GLN A 440 36.13 -2.07 -21.38
CA GLN A 440 35.90 -3.48 -21.69
C GLN A 440 37.20 -4.07 -22.25
N GLN A 441 37.88 -4.94 -21.49
CA GLN A 441 38.93 -5.80 -22.05
C GLN A 441 38.37 -7.21 -22.29
N PRO A 442 38.33 -7.70 -23.54
CA PRO A 442 37.96 -9.08 -23.82
C PRO A 442 39.14 -9.99 -23.48
N ARG A 443 38.95 -10.91 -22.54
CA ARG A 443 39.92 -11.99 -22.27
C ARG A 443 39.70 -13.09 -23.30
N GLN A 444 40.65 -13.26 -24.23
CA GLN A 444 40.66 -14.42 -25.11
C GLN A 444 41.01 -15.67 -24.30
N VAL A 445 40.16 -16.69 -24.44
CA VAL A 445 40.43 -18.06 -24.01
C VAL A 445 41.38 -18.68 -25.04
N HIS A 446 42.51 -19.18 -24.59
CA HIS A 446 43.26 -20.19 -25.32
C HIS A 446 43.11 -21.51 -24.58
N LEU A 447 42.78 -22.55 -25.37
CA LEU A 447 42.51 -23.93 -24.98
C LEU A 447 43.63 -24.57 -24.17
#